data_AF-A0A0S7XRI5-F1
#
_entry.id   AF-A0A0S7XRI5-F1
#
_cell.length_a   1.000
_cell.length_b   1.000
_cell.length_c   1.000
_cell.angle_alpha   90.00
_cell.angle_beta   90.00
_cell.angle_gamma   90.00
#
_symmetry.space_group_name_H-M   'P 1'
#
loop_
_entity.id
_entity.type
_entity.pdbx_description
1 polymer ?
#
loop_
_entity_poly.entity_id
_entity_poly.type
_entity_poly.pdbx_seq_one_letter_code
_entity_poly.pdbx_strand_id
1 'polypeptide(L)'
;MNSLSSYKRIIEKHVLPFLEELGFRRFGDSFKIIVSGNIGIIDFQKSNKSTNNHVFFTVNLAVILHSLYEFEGFHTPIEKLREENGHWRERLGYLLPERSDVWWEVSKDTDMDAIGHELVLIIKDYAIPEIMQYISDENLMNLWIEGKSPGLTNIQRLEYLTVLLKLKGYNKFLQKAIEELKTVSRGKPYEHAVKIHLRLLGIS
;
A
#
# COMPACT_ATOMS: atom_id res chain seq x y z
N MET A 1 20.12 24.92 -9.53
CA MET A 1 19.11 24.10 -8.82
C MET A 1 19.81 22.82 -8.38
N ASN A 2 19.74 22.42 -7.11
CA ASN A 2 20.31 21.13 -6.68
C ASN A 2 19.33 19.99 -6.97
N SER A 3 19.79 18.74 -6.95
CA SER A 3 18.95 17.60 -7.37
C SER A 3 17.74 17.38 -6.46
N LEU A 4 17.83 17.79 -5.18
CA LEU A 4 16.69 17.77 -4.27
C LEU A 4 15.59 18.75 -4.68
N SER A 5 15.95 19.97 -5.07
CA SER A 5 15.00 20.95 -5.59
C SER A 5 14.43 20.54 -6.95
N SER A 6 15.23 19.89 -7.80
CA SER A 6 14.75 19.30 -9.07
C SER A 6 13.72 18.18 -8.81
N TYR A 7 14.02 17.26 -7.89
CA TYR A 7 13.08 16.20 -7.47
C TYR A 7 11.74 16.78 -6.99
N LYS A 8 11.77 17.76 -6.08
CA LYS A 8 10.55 18.41 -5.58
C LYS A 8 9.75 19.05 -6.71
N ARG A 9 10.44 19.70 -7.66
CA ARG A 9 9.81 20.35 -8.80
C ARG A 9 9.12 19.35 -9.73
N ILE A 10 9.67 18.15 -9.93
CA ILE A 10 9.01 17.08 -10.70
C ILE A 10 7.65 16.77 -10.06
N ILE A 11 7.64 16.53 -8.75
CA ILE A 11 6.42 16.20 -8.02
C ILE A 11 5.43 17.37 -8.02
N GLU A 12 5.89 18.59 -7.74
CA GLU A 12 5.03 19.78 -7.62
C GLU A 12 4.46 20.26 -8.96
N LYS A 13 5.23 20.16 -10.05
CA LYS A 13 4.81 20.66 -11.36
C LYS A 13 3.93 19.66 -12.11
N HIS A 14 4.22 18.36 -12.00
CA HIS A 14 3.61 17.33 -12.85
C HIS A 14 2.66 16.43 -12.08
N VAL A 15 3.14 15.81 -11.00
CA VAL A 15 2.38 14.78 -10.27
C VAL A 15 1.26 15.39 -9.43
N LEU A 16 1.56 16.47 -8.68
CA LEU A 16 0.63 17.07 -7.75
C LEU A 16 -0.66 17.57 -8.44
N PRO A 17 -0.61 18.38 -9.51
CA PRO A 17 -1.82 18.86 -10.17
C PRO A 17 -2.67 17.70 -10.70
N PHE A 18 -2.02 16.71 -11.33
CA PHE A 18 -2.70 15.53 -11.87
C PHE A 18 -3.42 14.73 -10.78
N LEU A 19 -2.76 14.49 -9.65
CA LEU A 19 -3.36 13.72 -8.55
C LEU A 19 -4.45 14.51 -7.80
N GLU A 20 -4.30 15.83 -7.64
CA GLU A 20 -5.33 16.68 -7.04
C GLU A 20 -6.62 16.73 -7.88
N GLU A 21 -6.51 16.77 -9.21
CA GLU A 21 -7.65 16.66 -10.12
C GLU A 21 -8.44 15.35 -9.95
N LEU A 22 -7.75 14.29 -9.52
CA LEU A 22 -8.34 12.98 -9.24
C LEU A 22 -8.78 12.80 -7.78
N GLY A 23 -8.70 13.86 -6.96
CA GLY A 23 -9.16 13.86 -5.58
C GLY A 23 -8.15 13.34 -4.55
N PHE A 24 -6.91 13.06 -4.95
CA PHE A 24 -5.84 12.79 -3.99
C PHE A 24 -5.41 14.09 -3.30
N ARG A 25 -4.97 13.96 -2.05
CA ARG A 25 -4.39 15.06 -1.25
C ARG A 25 -2.96 14.73 -0.86
N ARG A 26 -2.09 15.73 -0.91
CA ARG A 26 -0.66 15.59 -0.59
C ARG A 26 -0.39 15.69 0.91
N PHE A 27 0.45 14.80 1.43
CA PHE A 27 0.92 14.73 2.81
C PHE A 27 2.43 14.44 2.85
N GLY A 28 3.23 15.48 2.60
CA GLY A 28 4.68 15.35 2.46
C GLY A 28 5.04 14.77 1.09
N ASP A 29 5.70 13.61 1.10
CA ASP A 29 6.07 12.85 -0.11
C ASP A 29 5.00 11.80 -0.49
N SER A 30 3.88 11.71 0.25
CA SER A 30 2.76 10.81 -0.05
C SER A 30 1.53 11.55 -0.57
N PHE A 31 0.73 10.88 -1.40
CA PHE A 31 -0.58 11.30 -1.88
C PHE A 31 -1.63 10.30 -1.45
N LYS A 32 -2.77 10.78 -0.95
CA LYS A 32 -3.80 9.92 -0.36
C LYS A 32 -5.17 10.23 -0.92
N ILE A 33 -5.95 9.19 -1.21
CA ILE A 33 -7.36 9.29 -1.56
C ILE A 33 -8.18 8.49 -0.55
N ILE A 34 -9.39 8.97 -0.24
CA ILE A 34 -10.33 8.27 0.65
C ILE A 34 -11.55 7.86 -0.17
N VAL A 35 -11.85 6.57 -0.20
CA VAL A 35 -13.00 6.00 -0.90
C VAL A 35 -13.75 5.11 0.07
N SER A 36 -14.99 5.48 0.41
CA SER A 36 -15.82 4.74 1.38
C SER A 36 -15.14 4.50 2.74
N GLY A 37 -14.30 5.45 3.19
CA GLY A 37 -13.52 5.36 4.42
C GLY A 37 -12.16 4.65 4.27
N ASN A 38 -11.98 3.84 3.23
CA ASN A 38 -10.71 3.18 2.92
C ASN A 38 -9.74 4.17 2.26
N ILE A 39 -8.44 3.95 2.45
CA ILE A 39 -7.40 4.90 2.07
C ILE A 39 -6.50 4.26 1.01
N GLY A 40 -6.34 4.92 -0.14
CA GLY A 40 -5.32 4.60 -1.13
C GLY A 40 -4.14 5.56 -0.97
N ILE A 41 -2.91 5.06 -1.09
CA ILE A 41 -1.67 5.82 -0.90
C ILE A 41 -0.75 5.61 -2.10
N ILE A 42 -0.20 6.71 -2.61
CA ILE A 42 0.96 6.74 -3.53
C ILE A 42 2.08 7.47 -2.78
N ASP A 43 3.15 6.77 -2.42
CA ASP A 43 4.26 7.30 -1.63
C ASP A 43 5.56 7.36 -2.44
N PHE A 44 6.18 8.55 -2.51
CA PHE A 44 7.45 8.76 -3.18
C PHE A 44 8.61 8.58 -2.21
N GLN A 45 9.17 7.37 -2.18
CA GLN A 45 10.24 7.03 -1.26
C GLN A 45 11.62 7.33 -1.87
N LYS A 46 12.34 8.26 -1.25
CA LYS A 46 13.75 8.51 -1.57
C LYS A 46 14.66 7.41 -1.00
N SER A 47 15.72 7.11 -1.73
CA SER A 47 16.80 6.24 -1.28
C SER A 47 17.67 6.94 -0.23
N ASN A 48 18.14 6.18 0.75
CA ASN A 48 19.19 6.60 1.68
C ASN A 48 20.55 6.86 0.97
N LYS A 49 20.70 6.43 -0.30
CA LYS A 49 21.88 6.73 -1.13
C LYS A 49 21.82 8.10 -1.80
N SER A 50 20.72 8.83 -1.65
CA SER A 50 20.57 10.16 -2.25
C SER A 50 21.54 11.17 -1.64
N THR A 51 22.07 12.05 -2.48
CA THR A 51 22.96 13.16 -2.14
C THR A 51 22.39 14.47 -2.69
N ASN A 52 23.07 15.59 -2.44
CA ASN A 52 22.70 16.88 -3.03
C ASN A 52 22.78 16.90 -4.56
N ASN A 53 23.56 15.99 -5.17
CA ASN A 53 23.81 15.93 -6.61
C ASN A 53 23.03 14.81 -7.32
N HIS A 54 22.56 13.81 -6.58
CA HIS A 54 21.82 12.67 -7.12
C HIS A 54 20.71 12.29 -6.16
N VAL A 55 19.46 12.35 -6.58
CA VAL A 55 18.33 11.83 -5.82
C VAL A 55 17.84 10.57 -6.50
N PHE A 56 17.83 9.47 -5.76
CA PHE A 56 17.22 8.22 -6.21
C PHE A 56 15.89 8.06 -5.48
N PHE A 57 14.82 7.73 -6.20
CA PHE A 57 13.53 7.48 -5.56
C PHE A 57 12.77 6.38 -6.31
N THR A 58 11.75 5.87 -5.63
CA THR A 58 10.80 4.89 -6.16
C THR A 58 9.39 5.28 -5.70
N VAL A 59 8.37 4.59 -6.20
CA VAL A 59 6.98 4.84 -5.86
C VAL A 59 6.39 3.58 -5.23
N ASN A 60 5.98 3.68 -3.98
CA ASN A 60 5.24 2.64 -3.28
C ASN A 60 3.75 2.94 -3.34
N LEU A 61 2.94 1.90 -3.41
CA LEU A 61 1.48 1.95 -3.37
C LEU A 61 1.00 1.22 -2.13
N ALA A 62 -0.07 1.70 -1.53
CA ALA A 62 -0.73 0.99 -0.46
C ALA A 62 -2.24 1.23 -0.41
N VAL A 63 -2.95 0.26 0.16
CA VAL A 63 -4.35 0.38 0.55
C VAL A 63 -4.48 0.06 2.03
N ILE A 64 -5.22 0.90 2.75
CA ILE A 64 -5.62 0.70 4.14
C ILE A 64 -7.15 0.59 4.17
N LEU A 65 -7.64 -0.55 4.64
CA LEU A 65 -9.07 -0.76 4.87
C LEU A 65 -9.45 -0.24 6.24
N HIS A 66 -10.46 0.61 6.29
CA HIS A 66 -10.94 1.26 7.50
C HIS A 66 -11.38 0.24 8.56
N SER A 67 -12.12 -0.80 8.16
CA SER A 67 -12.61 -1.82 9.08
C SER A 67 -11.50 -2.61 9.79
N LEU A 68 -10.38 -2.81 9.10
CA LEU A 68 -9.19 -3.46 9.66
C LEU A 68 -8.43 -2.50 10.56
N TYR A 69 -8.27 -1.26 10.09
CA TYR A 69 -7.61 -0.19 10.84
C TYR A 69 -8.29 0.06 12.20
N GLU A 70 -9.63 0.05 12.23
CA GLU A 70 -10.43 0.13 13.46
C GLU A 70 -10.24 -1.11 14.35
N PHE A 71 -10.22 -2.31 13.76
CA PHE A 71 -10.03 -3.56 14.51
C PHE A 71 -8.66 -3.62 15.20
N GLU A 72 -7.60 -3.14 14.55
CA GLU A 72 -6.26 -3.05 15.12
C GLU A 72 -6.17 -2.05 16.29
N GLY A 73 -7.20 -1.20 16.48
CA GLY A 73 -7.25 -0.22 17.57
C GLY A 73 -6.28 0.94 17.37
N PHE A 74 -5.85 1.19 16.14
CA PHE A 74 -4.96 2.31 15.85
C PHE A 74 -5.73 3.64 15.81
N HIS A 75 -5.10 4.69 16.34
CA HIS A 75 -5.62 6.06 16.36
C HIS A 75 -4.67 7.05 15.68
N THR A 76 -3.83 6.55 14.78
CA THR A 76 -2.90 7.35 13.99
C THR A 76 -3.70 8.25 13.04
N PRO A 77 -3.52 9.59 13.10
CA PRO A 77 -4.17 10.48 12.17
C PRO A 77 -3.84 10.14 10.71
N ILE A 78 -4.80 10.33 9.80
CA ILE A 78 -4.67 9.98 8.38
C ILE A 78 -3.41 10.61 7.77
N GLU A 79 -3.04 11.82 8.19
CA GLU A 79 -1.87 12.55 7.70
C GLU A 79 -0.56 11.80 7.97
N LYS A 80 -0.51 11.04 9.07
CA LYS A 80 0.65 10.26 9.51
C LYS A 80 0.70 8.85 8.94
N LEU A 81 -0.40 8.33 8.38
CA LEU A 81 -0.39 7.02 7.74
C LEU A 81 0.57 7.02 6.54
N ARG A 82 1.34 5.96 6.40
CA ARG A 82 2.30 5.74 5.32
C ARG A 82 1.99 4.41 4.63
N GLU A 83 2.67 4.15 3.53
CA GLU A 83 2.56 2.89 2.82
C GLU A 83 2.83 1.69 3.73
N GLU A 84 3.68 1.85 4.75
CA GLU A 84 4.00 0.79 5.72
C GLU A 84 2.79 0.31 6.53
N ASN A 85 1.74 1.13 6.64
CA ASN A 85 0.48 0.77 7.31
C ASN A 85 -0.51 0.03 6.39
N GLY A 86 -0.14 -0.21 5.12
CA GLY A 86 -1.03 -0.83 4.14
C GLY A 86 -1.36 -2.30 4.43
N HIS A 87 -2.64 -2.66 4.27
CA HIS A 87 -3.10 -4.05 4.19
C HIS A 87 -2.86 -4.64 2.80
N TRP A 88 -2.69 -3.81 1.79
CA TRP A 88 -2.11 -4.20 0.51
C TRP A 88 -1.01 -3.22 0.19
N ARG A 89 0.13 -3.70 -0.30
CA ARG A 89 1.26 -2.85 -0.70
C ARG A 89 1.94 -3.43 -1.92
N GLU A 90 2.36 -2.55 -2.82
CA GLU A 90 3.12 -2.92 -4.01
C GLU A 90 4.07 -1.79 -4.40
N ARG A 91 5.22 -2.11 -5.00
CA ARG A 91 6.06 -1.10 -5.64
C ARG A 91 5.62 -0.92 -7.08
N LEU A 92 5.46 0.33 -7.51
CA LEU A 92 4.95 0.65 -8.85
C LEU A 92 5.74 -0.06 -9.97
N GLY A 93 7.05 -0.22 -9.81
CA GLY A 93 7.89 -0.93 -10.79
C GLY A 93 7.42 -2.37 -11.09
N TYR A 94 6.88 -3.09 -10.11
CA TYR A 94 6.37 -4.45 -10.31
C TYR A 94 5.04 -4.51 -11.06
N LEU A 95 4.33 -3.38 -11.18
CA LEU A 95 3.13 -3.26 -12.00
C LEU A 95 3.43 -2.94 -13.46
N LEU A 96 4.65 -2.47 -13.76
CA LEU A 96 5.08 -2.15 -15.13
C LEU A 96 5.30 -3.45 -15.94
N PRO A 97 5.32 -3.39 -17.28
CA PRO A 97 5.48 -4.58 -18.13
C PRO A 97 6.71 -5.44 -17.80
N GLU A 98 7.83 -4.81 -17.43
CA GLU A 98 9.07 -5.48 -17.06
C GLU A 98 9.03 -6.15 -15.67
N ARG A 99 8.03 -5.83 -14.86
CA ARG A 99 7.79 -6.38 -13.51
C ARG A 99 9.05 -6.40 -12.64
N SER A 100 9.71 -5.25 -12.53
CA SER A 100 10.98 -5.10 -11.81
C SER A 100 10.99 -3.88 -10.90
N ASP A 101 11.85 -3.88 -9.88
CA ASP A 101 11.97 -2.73 -8.97
C ASP A 101 12.60 -1.53 -9.69
N VAL A 102 11.78 -0.54 -10.00
CA VAL A 102 12.20 0.68 -10.72
C VAL A 102 12.59 1.76 -9.73
N TRP A 103 13.77 2.34 -9.98
CA TRP A 103 14.30 3.50 -9.29
C TRP A 103 14.62 4.58 -10.30
N TRP A 104 14.04 5.76 -10.12
CA TRP A 104 14.35 6.95 -10.91
C TRP A 104 15.53 7.70 -10.30
N GLU A 105 16.37 8.27 -11.15
CA GLU A 105 17.48 9.13 -10.77
C GLU A 105 17.24 10.57 -11.23
N VAL A 106 17.39 11.51 -10.31
CA VAL A 106 17.39 12.95 -10.59
C VAL A 106 18.77 13.51 -10.30
N SER A 107 19.41 14.04 -11.33
CA SER A 107 20.68 14.75 -11.28
C SER A 107 20.54 16.14 -11.88
N LYS A 108 21.65 16.88 -11.97
CA LYS A 108 21.68 18.20 -12.62
C LYS A 108 21.39 18.15 -14.13
N ASP A 109 21.66 17.00 -14.76
CA ASP A 109 21.54 16.80 -16.22
C ASP A 109 20.21 16.11 -16.60
N THR A 110 19.38 15.80 -15.60
CA THR A 110 18.08 15.15 -15.80
C THR A 110 17.07 16.09 -16.45
N ASP A 111 16.41 15.61 -17.49
CA ASP A 111 15.20 16.24 -18.03
C ASP A 111 14.02 15.99 -17.07
N MET A 112 13.75 16.99 -16.23
CA MET A 112 12.66 16.93 -15.24
C MET A 112 11.28 16.83 -15.88
N ASP A 113 11.08 17.40 -17.07
CA ASP A 113 9.79 17.37 -17.74
C ASP A 113 9.54 16.00 -18.35
N ALA A 114 10.58 15.36 -18.91
CA ALA A 114 10.49 13.97 -19.36
C ALA A 114 10.10 13.01 -18.21
N ILE A 115 10.82 13.06 -17.08
CA ILE A 115 10.48 12.22 -15.90
C ILE A 115 9.09 12.55 -15.37
N GLY A 116 8.73 13.82 -15.29
CA GLY A 116 7.41 14.25 -14.81
C GLY A 116 6.26 13.69 -15.64
N HIS A 117 6.36 13.77 -16.97
CA HIS A 117 5.35 13.19 -17.87
C HIS A 117 5.32 11.67 -17.81
N GLU A 118 6.50 11.02 -17.75
CA GLU A 118 6.59 9.57 -17.57
C GLU A 118 5.86 9.13 -16.29
N LEU A 119 6.16 9.76 -15.15
CA LEU A 119 5.52 9.47 -13.87
C LEU A 119 4.00 9.62 -13.94
N VAL A 120 3.49 10.70 -14.55
CA VAL A 120 2.04 10.90 -14.69
C VAL A 120 1.41 9.77 -15.50
N LEU A 121 2.03 9.37 -16.62
CA LEU A 121 1.51 8.28 -17.44
C LEU A 121 1.50 6.95 -16.68
N ILE A 122 2.60 6.57 -16.02
CA ILE A 122 2.64 5.31 -15.30
C ILE A 122 1.71 5.30 -14.07
N ILE A 123 1.55 6.43 -13.40
CA ILE A 123 0.64 6.54 -12.26
C ILE A 123 -0.81 6.41 -12.72
N LYS A 124 -1.15 7.08 -13.84
CA LYS A 124 -2.46 6.99 -14.47
C LYS A 124 -2.79 5.57 -14.92
N ASP A 125 -1.85 4.91 -15.59
CA ASP A 125 -2.13 3.66 -16.30
C ASP A 125 -1.94 2.41 -15.43
N TYR A 126 -1.12 2.50 -14.37
CA TYR A 126 -0.81 1.35 -13.51
C TYR A 126 -1.12 1.60 -12.03
N ALA A 127 -0.70 2.72 -11.45
CA ALA A 127 -0.84 2.93 -10.00
C ALA A 127 -2.30 3.11 -9.56
N ILE A 128 -3.03 4.03 -10.22
CA ILE A 128 -4.41 4.36 -9.87
C ILE A 128 -5.34 3.17 -10.08
N PRO A 129 -5.32 2.45 -11.23
CA PRO A 129 -6.16 1.28 -11.42
C PRO A 129 -5.94 0.21 -10.35
N GLU A 130 -4.68 -0.05 -9.98
CA GLU A 130 -4.36 -1.06 -8.97
C GLU A 130 -4.86 -0.67 -7.57
N ILE A 131 -4.66 0.60 -7.16
CA ILE A 131 -5.22 1.12 -5.90
C ILE A 131 -6.74 1.01 -5.92
N MET A 132 -7.40 1.48 -6.98
CA MET A 132 -8.86 1.48 -7.07
C MET A 132 -9.44 0.07 -7.13
N GLN A 133 -8.70 -0.90 -7.67
CA GLN A 133 -9.09 -2.30 -7.63
C GLN A 133 -9.13 -2.84 -6.20
N TYR A 134 -8.12 -2.57 -5.37
CA TYR A 134 -8.01 -3.18 -4.04
C TYR A 134 -8.46 -2.30 -2.87
N ILE A 135 -8.83 -1.04 -3.10
CA ILE A 135 -9.38 -0.15 -2.05
C ILE A 135 -10.73 -0.63 -1.49
N SER A 136 -11.39 -1.56 -2.18
CA SER A 136 -12.61 -2.24 -1.71
C SER A 136 -12.29 -3.41 -0.79
N ASP A 137 -13.02 -3.50 0.34
CA ASP A 137 -12.97 -4.66 1.23
C ASP A 137 -13.20 -5.97 0.47
N GLU A 138 -14.16 -5.99 -0.46
CA GLU A 138 -14.55 -7.21 -1.18
C GLU A 138 -13.44 -7.68 -2.11
N ASN A 139 -12.85 -6.77 -2.89
CA ASN A 139 -11.80 -7.12 -3.83
C ASN A 139 -10.53 -7.56 -3.12
N LEU A 140 -10.15 -6.87 -2.04
CA LEU A 140 -8.96 -7.25 -1.28
C LEU A 140 -9.17 -8.55 -0.50
N MET A 141 -10.37 -8.77 0.05
CA MET A 141 -10.73 -10.05 0.65
C MET A 141 -10.68 -11.19 -0.37
N ASN A 142 -11.21 -11.00 -1.59
CA ASN A 142 -11.14 -11.99 -2.66
C ASN A 142 -9.71 -12.30 -3.06
N LEU A 143 -8.85 -11.28 -3.21
CA LEU A 143 -7.42 -11.44 -3.47
C LEU A 143 -6.76 -12.34 -2.40
N TRP A 144 -7.08 -12.11 -1.13
CA TRP A 144 -6.55 -12.91 -0.04
C TRP A 144 -7.14 -14.32 0.01
N ILE A 145 -8.42 -14.53 -0.34
CA ILE A 145 -9.02 -15.86 -0.45
C ILE A 145 -8.28 -16.70 -1.53
N GLU A 146 -7.82 -16.06 -2.60
CA GLU A 146 -7.01 -16.69 -3.65
C GLU A 146 -5.57 -17.02 -3.21
N GLY A 147 -5.16 -16.61 -2.01
CA GLY A 147 -3.82 -16.88 -1.48
C GLY A 147 -2.77 -15.82 -1.85
N LYS A 148 -3.16 -14.75 -2.55
CA LYS A 148 -2.24 -13.65 -2.90
C LYS A 148 -2.11 -12.69 -1.72
N SER A 149 -0.91 -12.18 -1.45
CA SER A 149 -0.67 -11.24 -0.34
C SER A 149 0.39 -10.18 -0.69
N PRO A 150 0.18 -9.32 -1.71
CA PRO A 150 1.15 -8.29 -2.05
C PRO A 150 1.48 -7.42 -0.85
N GLY A 151 2.78 -7.34 -0.55
CA GLY A 151 3.28 -6.54 0.57
C GLY A 151 2.99 -7.09 1.97
N LEU A 152 2.45 -8.31 2.11
CA LEU A 152 2.18 -8.95 3.39
C LEU A 152 2.84 -10.32 3.51
N THR A 153 3.16 -10.72 4.75
CA THR A 153 3.41 -12.13 5.04
C THR A 153 2.12 -12.94 4.95
N ASN A 154 2.25 -14.26 4.76
CA ASN A 154 1.08 -15.13 4.74
C ASN A 154 0.29 -15.12 6.06
N ILE A 155 0.96 -14.89 7.19
CA ILE A 155 0.30 -14.78 8.51
C ILE A 155 -0.54 -13.51 8.57
N GLN A 156 0.03 -12.36 8.22
CA GLN A 156 -0.72 -11.09 8.19
C GLN A 156 -1.91 -11.17 7.25
N ARG A 157 -1.74 -11.77 6.06
CA ARG A 157 -2.86 -12.03 5.13
C ARG A 157 -4.01 -12.76 5.86
N LEU A 158 -3.71 -13.85 6.56
CA LEU A 158 -4.72 -14.68 7.22
C LEU A 158 -5.33 -13.99 8.44
N GLU A 159 -4.55 -13.23 9.21
CA GLU A 159 -5.05 -12.41 10.31
C GLU A 159 -6.07 -11.38 9.80
N TYR A 160 -5.72 -10.59 8.79
CA TYR A 160 -6.63 -9.63 8.18
C TYR A 160 -7.84 -10.28 7.50
N LEU A 161 -7.62 -11.40 6.80
CA LEU A 161 -8.70 -12.12 6.13
C LEU A 161 -9.73 -12.65 7.13
N THR A 162 -9.28 -13.22 8.27
CA THR A 162 -10.22 -13.70 9.30
C THR A 162 -11.05 -12.58 9.92
N VAL A 163 -10.47 -11.38 10.10
CA VAL A 163 -11.21 -10.20 10.57
C VAL A 163 -12.27 -9.79 9.54
N LEU A 164 -11.90 -9.58 8.27
CA LEU A 164 -12.85 -9.17 7.23
C LEU A 164 -13.98 -10.19 7.06
N LEU A 165 -13.64 -11.48 6.97
CA LEU A 165 -14.63 -12.54 6.81
C LEU A 165 -15.61 -12.61 7.99
N LYS A 166 -15.12 -12.36 9.21
CA LYS A 166 -15.95 -12.27 10.41
C LYS A 166 -16.89 -11.07 10.34
N LEU A 167 -16.36 -9.88 10.02
CA LEU A 167 -17.14 -8.65 9.93
C LEU A 167 -18.22 -8.71 8.85
N LYS A 168 -17.94 -9.38 7.72
CA LYS A 168 -18.89 -9.54 6.61
C LYS A 168 -19.82 -10.76 6.74
N GLY A 169 -19.64 -11.60 7.76
CA GLY A 169 -20.49 -12.78 8.01
C GLY A 169 -20.25 -13.96 7.06
N TYR A 170 -19.09 -14.03 6.39
CA TYR A 170 -18.75 -15.10 5.45
C TYR A 170 -18.24 -16.37 6.16
N ASN A 171 -19.12 -17.01 6.93
CA ASN A 171 -18.78 -18.09 7.86
C ASN A 171 -18.02 -19.28 7.24
N LYS A 172 -18.39 -19.72 6.03
CA LYS A 172 -17.72 -20.86 5.37
C LYS A 172 -16.25 -20.55 5.06
N PHE A 173 -15.98 -19.38 4.49
CA PHE A 173 -14.63 -18.95 4.19
C PHE A 173 -13.85 -18.65 5.48
N LEU A 174 -14.52 -18.09 6.50
CA LEU A 174 -13.92 -17.81 7.80
C LEU A 174 -13.36 -19.08 8.43
N GLN A 175 -14.14 -20.16 8.48
CA GLN A 175 -13.67 -21.45 9.04
C GLN A 175 -12.45 -21.97 8.30
N LYS A 176 -12.44 -21.89 6.96
CA LYS A 176 -11.27 -22.29 6.16
C LYS A 176 -10.02 -21.47 6.51
N ALA A 177 -10.17 -20.14 6.59
CA ALA A 177 -9.06 -19.24 6.90
C ALA A 177 -8.52 -19.45 8.33
N ILE A 178 -9.40 -19.73 9.32
CA ILE A 178 -8.99 -20.06 10.70
C ILE A 178 -8.17 -21.34 10.73
N GLU A 179 -8.62 -22.39 10.07
CA GLU A 179 -7.90 -23.67 10.06
C GLU A 179 -6.55 -23.56 9.34
N GLU A 180 -6.50 -22.78 8.26
CA GLU A 180 -5.25 -22.45 7.59
C GLU A 180 -4.31 -21.68 8.54
N LEU A 181 -4.80 -20.62 9.19
CA LEU A 181 -4.04 -19.81 10.15
C LEU A 181 -3.47 -20.64 11.30
N LYS A 182 -4.29 -21.49 11.93
CA LYS A 182 -3.86 -22.42 12.98
C LYS A 182 -2.81 -23.41 12.49
N THR A 183 -2.95 -23.87 11.23
CA THR A 183 -2.02 -24.83 10.63
C THR A 183 -0.66 -24.19 10.38
N VAL A 184 -0.63 -23.00 9.75
CA VAL A 184 0.64 -22.32 9.43
C VAL A 184 1.36 -21.79 10.67
N SER A 185 0.64 -21.52 11.77
CA SER A 185 1.22 -21.04 13.01
C SER A 185 1.72 -22.12 13.96
N ARG A 186 1.34 -23.39 13.75
CA ARG A 186 1.63 -24.48 14.70
C ARG A 186 3.14 -24.69 14.89
N GLY A 187 3.59 -24.69 16.14
CA GLY A 187 4.99 -24.85 16.53
C GLY A 187 5.88 -23.67 16.15
N LYS A 188 5.30 -22.54 15.70
CA LYS A 188 6.04 -21.31 15.36
C LYS A 188 6.03 -20.34 16.54
N PRO A 189 7.03 -19.44 16.64
CA PRO A 189 7.10 -18.46 17.73
C PRO A 189 5.84 -17.58 17.89
N TYR A 190 5.10 -17.35 16.79
CA TYR A 190 3.89 -16.54 16.75
C TYR A 190 2.58 -17.33 16.98
N GLU A 191 2.63 -18.64 17.29
CA GLU A 191 1.41 -19.44 17.56
C GLU A 191 0.56 -18.83 18.70
N HIS A 192 1.22 -18.32 19.74
CA HIS A 192 0.53 -17.70 20.87
C HIS A 192 -0.20 -16.42 20.45
N ALA A 193 0.42 -15.58 19.62
CA ALA A 193 -0.20 -14.36 19.10
C ALA A 193 -1.44 -14.68 18.27
N VAL A 194 -1.37 -15.71 17.40
CA VAL A 194 -2.53 -16.20 16.63
C VAL A 194 -3.68 -16.66 17.54
N LYS A 195 -3.39 -17.35 18.65
CA LYS A 195 -4.42 -17.73 19.62
C LYS A 195 -5.09 -16.51 20.27
N ILE A 196 -4.32 -15.45 20.57
CA ILE A 196 -4.86 -14.20 21.09
C ILE A 196 -5.75 -13.53 20.04
N HIS A 197 -5.27 -13.41 18.80
CA HIS A 197 -6.03 -12.87 17.67
C HIS A 197 -7.39 -13.54 17.50
N LEU A 198 -7.43 -14.88 17.47
CA LEU A 198 -8.68 -15.63 17.34
C LEU A 198 -9.63 -15.38 18.51
N ARG A 199 -9.12 -15.26 19.74
CA ARG A 199 -9.95 -14.93 20.91
C ARG A 199 -10.55 -13.52 20.80
N LEU A 200 -9.79 -12.54 20.30
CA LEU A 200 -10.31 -11.18 20.05
C LEU A 200 -11.46 -11.18 19.04
N LEU A 201 -11.46 -12.13 18.09
CA LEU A 201 -12.55 -12.36 17.15
C LEU A 201 -13.73 -13.19 17.73
N GLY A 202 -13.65 -13.58 19.00
CA GLY A 202 -14.63 -14.45 19.66
C GLY A 202 -14.61 -15.89 19.14
N ILE A 203 -13.46 -16.36 18.66
CA ILE A 203 -13.25 -17.72 18.17
C ILE A 203 -12.43 -18.50 19.20
N SER A 204 -13.00 -19.60 19.71
CA SER A 204 -12.36 -20.53 20.65
C SER A 204 -11.49 -21.57 19.95
#